data_AF-A0A0B6YIJ1-F1
#
_entry.id   AF-A0A0B6YIJ1-F1
#
_cell.length_a   1.000
_cell.length_b   1.000
_cell.length_c   1.000
_cell.angle_alpha   90.00
_cell.angle_beta   90.00
_cell.angle_gamma   90.00
#
_symmetry.space_group_name_H-M   'P 1'
#
loop_
_entity.id
_entity.type
_entity.pdbx_description
1 polymer ?
#
loop_
_entity_poly.entity_id
_entity_poly.type
_entity_poly.pdbx_seq_one_letter_code
_entity_poly.pdbx_strand_id
1 'polypeptide(L)'
;ILSDEKDLMPKASLGSFVREGPHADINRHNIIIDIPVAVDVFSHLPRELQQGKQIRVTAVAFNVGINEQATLAEKFGSTALQEKLNMESFAKVYEYYTHYSKYFDDPLDRSHGLASLS
;
A
#
# COMPACT_ATOMS: atom_id res chain seq x y z
N ILE A 1 6.54 -27.47 -21.80
CA ILE A 1 5.60 -26.53 -22.44
C ILE A 1 5.96 -25.18 -21.85
N LEU A 2 6.73 -24.36 -22.60
CA LEU A 2 7.06 -23.02 -22.14
C LEU A 2 5.74 -22.25 -22.10
N SER A 3 5.28 -21.89 -20.90
CA SER A 3 4.25 -20.85 -20.77
C SER A 3 4.78 -19.62 -21.46
N ASP A 4 4.07 -19.15 -22.48
CA ASP A 4 4.46 -18.00 -23.28
C ASP A 4 4.69 -16.80 -22.35
N GLU A 5 5.75 -16.04 -22.58
CA GLU A 5 6.09 -14.84 -21.79
C GLU A 5 4.92 -13.83 -21.73
N LYS A 6 4.00 -13.92 -22.71
CA LYS A 6 2.74 -13.17 -22.78
C LYS A 6 1.73 -13.55 -21.69
N ASP A 7 1.76 -14.78 -21.18
CA ASP A 7 0.87 -15.24 -20.11
C ASP A 7 1.29 -14.73 -18.73
N LEU A 8 2.50 -14.18 -18.61
CA LEU A 8 3.03 -13.56 -17.39
C LEU A 8 2.83 -12.03 -17.35
N MET A 9 2.10 -11.44 -18.32
CA MET A 9 1.84 -10.01 -18.32
C MET A 9 0.74 -9.63 -17.30
N PRO A 10 0.98 -8.63 -16.43
CA PRO A 10 -0.06 -8.10 -15.56
C PRO A 10 -1.23 -7.52 -16.35
N LYS A 11 -2.46 -7.79 -15.89
CA LYS A 11 -3.69 -7.29 -16.51
C LYS A 11 -4.45 -6.42 -15.53
N ALA A 12 -4.88 -5.24 -15.97
CA ALA A 12 -5.72 -4.36 -15.18
C ALA A 12 -7.18 -4.49 -15.62
N SER A 13 -8.08 -4.58 -14.65
CA SER A 13 -9.53 -4.57 -14.86
C SER A 13 -10.22 -3.68 -13.82
N LEU A 14 -11.44 -3.23 -14.13
CA LEU A 14 -12.25 -2.45 -13.20
C LEU A 14 -13.10 -3.41 -12.35
N GLY A 15 -13.02 -3.27 -11.02
CA GLY A 15 -13.85 -4.01 -10.08
C GLY A 15 -15.29 -3.51 -10.03
N SER A 16 -16.20 -4.33 -9.49
CA SER A 16 -17.60 -3.97 -9.29
C SER A 16 -17.80 -2.98 -8.12
N PHE A 17 -18.85 -2.16 -8.24
CA PHE A 17 -19.14 -0.96 -7.45
C PHE A 17 -19.01 -1.11 -5.92
N VAL A 18 -18.44 -0.08 -5.28
CA VAL A 18 -18.54 0.13 -3.82
C VAL A 18 -19.65 1.12 -3.53
N ARG A 19 -20.81 0.56 -3.11
CA ARG A 19 -22.09 1.17 -2.70
C ARG A 19 -23.06 1.56 -3.82
N GLU A 20 -24.11 0.76 -3.98
CA GLU A 20 -25.37 1.20 -4.58
C GLU A 20 -26.13 2.12 -3.60
N GLY A 21 -26.62 3.25 -4.08
CA GLY A 21 -27.39 4.22 -3.28
C GLY A 21 -27.53 5.60 -3.97
N PRO A 22 -28.32 6.53 -3.39
CA PRO A 22 -28.68 7.84 -4.00
C PRO A 22 -27.50 8.77 -4.31
N HIS A 23 -26.31 8.46 -3.78
CA HIS A 23 -25.07 9.18 -3.98
C HIS A 23 -23.97 8.21 -4.43
N ALA A 24 -24.18 7.54 -5.57
CA ALA A 24 -23.16 6.68 -6.18
C ALA A 24 -21.91 7.53 -6.50
N ASP A 25 -20.78 7.17 -5.89
CA ASP A 25 -19.54 7.91 -6.02
C ASP A 25 -18.81 7.52 -7.31
N ILE A 26 -18.93 8.38 -8.33
CA ILE A 26 -18.32 8.24 -9.65
C ILE A 26 -16.77 8.32 -9.63
N ASN A 27 -16.15 8.64 -8.49
CA ASN A 27 -14.69 8.72 -8.36
C ASN A 27 -14.04 7.42 -7.82
N ARG A 28 -14.80 6.34 -7.60
CA ARG A 28 -14.34 5.11 -6.89
C ARG A 28 -14.28 3.85 -7.75
N HIS A 29 -13.56 3.91 -8.86
CA HIS A 29 -13.25 2.69 -9.60
C HIS A 29 -12.17 1.91 -8.86
N ASN A 30 -12.50 0.71 -8.35
CA ASN A 30 -11.48 -0.21 -7.88
C ASN A 30 -10.74 -0.75 -9.10
N ILE A 31 -9.42 -0.59 -9.16
CA ILE A 31 -8.59 -1.24 -10.19
C ILE A 31 -8.11 -2.56 -9.61
N ILE A 32 -8.48 -3.67 -10.25
CA ILE A 32 -7.97 -4.99 -9.94
C ILE A 32 -6.81 -5.25 -10.90
N ILE A 33 -5.65 -5.60 -10.35
CA ILE A 33 -4.48 -5.98 -11.13
C ILE A 33 -4.23 -7.47 -10.91
N ASP A 34 -4.43 -8.25 -11.96
CA ASP A 34 -4.08 -9.67 -11.99
C ASP A 34 -2.60 -9.78 -12.35
N ILE A 35 -1.80 -10.30 -11.42
CA ILE A 35 -0.37 -10.53 -11.61
C ILE A 35 -0.17 -12.05 -11.76
N PRO A 36 -0.12 -12.57 -12.98
CA PRO A 36 0.22 -13.97 -13.19
C PRO A 36 1.66 -14.24 -12.73
N VAL A 37 1.84 -15.33 -12.01
CA VAL A 37 3.14 -15.81 -11.52
C VAL A 37 3.34 -17.26 -11.97
N ALA A 38 4.60 -17.68 -12.06
CA ALA A 38 4.91 -19.07 -12.37
C ALA A 38 4.37 -20.02 -11.28
N VAL A 39 4.05 -21.26 -11.66
CA VAL A 39 3.35 -22.24 -10.79
C VAL A 39 4.15 -22.57 -9.54
N ASP A 40 5.48 -22.65 -9.67
CA ASP A 40 6.40 -22.82 -8.55
C ASP A 40 6.27 -21.66 -7.56
N VAL A 41 6.29 -20.40 -8.02
CA VAL A 41 6.10 -19.22 -7.16
C VAL A 41 4.71 -19.22 -6.51
N PHE A 42 3.67 -19.53 -7.28
CA PHE A 42 2.28 -19.57 -6.77
C PHE A 42 2.12 -20.56 -5.62
N SER A 43 2.79 -21.72 -5.70
CA SER A 43 2.73 -22.77 -4.67
C SER A 43 3.30 -22.34 -3.30
N HIS A 44 4.15 -21.31 -3.27
CA HIS A 44 4.74 -20.78 -2.03
C HIS A 44 3.91 -19.66 -1.41
N LEU A 45 2.87 -19.16 -2.09
CA LEU A 45 2.02 -18.08 -1.55
C LEU A 45 1.15 -18.60 -0.39
N PRO A 46 0.72 -17.73 0.54
CA PRO A 46 -0.29 -18.07 1.54
C PRO A 46 -1.56 -18.67 0.92
N ARG A 47 -2.20 -19.63 1.63
CA ARG A 47 -3.39 -20.35 1.13
C ARG A 47 -4.51 -19.41 0.69
N GLU A 48 -4.66 -18.29 1.39
CA GLU A 48 -5.66 -17.29 1.08
C GLU A 48 -5.44 -16.68 -0.31
N LEU A 49 -4.18 -16.39 -0.67
CA LEU A 49 -3.84 -15.87 -2.00
C LEU A 49 -3.99 -16.95 -3.07
N GLN A 50 -3.64 -18.20 -2.75
CA GLN A 50 -3.88 -19.34 -3.66
C GLN A 50 -5.38 -19.55 -3.94
N GLN A 51 -6.25 -19.19 -2.99
CA GLN A 51 -7.71 -19.24 -3.12
C GLN A 51 -8.31 -18.01 -3.82
N GLY A 52 -7.48 -17.10 -4.33
CA GLY A 52 -7.93 -15.90 -5.05
C GLY A 52 -8.31 -14.72 -4.15
N LYS A 53 -7.90 -14.71 -2.87
CA LYS A 53 -8.06 -13.52 -2.02
C LYS A 53 -7.22 -12.37 -2.58
N GLN A 54 -7.81 -11.19 -2.61
CA GLN A 54 -7.16 -9.99 -3.12
C GLN A 54 -6.24 -9.34 -2.07
N ILE A 55 -5.15 -8.75 -2.55
CA ILE A 55 -4.29 -7.86 -1.78
C ILE A 55 -4.81 -6.43 -1.98
N ARG A 56 -5.16 -5.75 -0.87
CA ARG A 56 -5.55 -4.34 -0.93
C ARG A 56 -4.31 -3.47 -0.90
N VAL A 57 -4.24 -2.52 -1.84
CA VAL A 57 -3.17 -1.52 -1.89
C VAL A 57 -3.74 -0.18 -1.46
N THR A 58 -3.14 0.42 -0.43
CA THR A 58 -3.50 1.77 0.05
C THR A 58 -2.38 2.72 -0.33
N ALA A 59 -2.66 3.66 -1.23
CA ALA A 59 -1.70 4.68 -1.62
C ALA A 59 -1.51 5.72 -0.50
N VAL A 60 -0.25 6.07 -0.25
CA VAL A 60 0.19 7.14 0.65
C VAL A 60 1.13 8.05 -0.13
N ALA A 61 1.05 9.34 0.12
CA ALA A 61 1.83 10.36 -0.56
C ALA A 61 2.41 11.31 0.49
N PHE A 62 3.72 11.21 0.71
CA PHE A 62 4.45 12.14 1.55
C PHE A 62 5.26 13.08 0.67
N ASN A 63 4.84 14.33 0.66
CA ASN A 63 5.66 15.42 0.20
C ASN A 63 6.44 15.90 1.43
N VAL A 64 7.40 15.10 1.90
CA VAL A 64 8.36 15.54 2.91
C VAL A 64 9.06 16.76 2.32
N GLY A 65 8.97 17.92 2.98
CA GLY A 65 9.68 19.11 2.52
C GLY A 65 11.17 18.77 2.41
N ILE A 66 11.65 18.60 1.17
CA ILE A 66 12.97 18.00 0.89
C ILE A 66 14.12 18.84 1.46
N ASN A 67 13.85 20.06 1.94
CA ASN A 67 14.79 20.84 2.75
C ASN A 67 14.01 21.88 3.56
N GLU A 68 14.09 21.90 4.90
CA GLU A 68 13.49 22.97 5.73
C GLU A 68 14.03 24.37 5.36
N GLN A 69 15.19 24.42 4.69
CA GLN A 69 15.80 25.63 4.14
C GLN A 69 15.22 26.05 2.77
N ALA A 70 14.52 25.16 2.04
CA ALA A 70 13.80 25.49 0.80
C ALA A 70 12.37 26.03 1.07
N THR A 71 11.84 25.81 2.28
CA THR A 71 10.55 26.35 2.75
C THR A 71 10.51 27.89 2.74
N LEU A 72 11.66 28.57 2.72
CA LEU A 72 11.71 30.05 2.60
C LEU A 72 11.18 30.56 1.23
N ALA A 73 11.30 29.76 0.16
CA ALA A 73 10.74 30.10 -1.15
C ALA A 73 9.24 29.78 -1.26
N GLU A 74 8.77 28.77 -0.51
CA GLU A 74 7.35 28.39 -0.44
C GLU A 74 6.53 29.29 0.49
N LYS A 75 7.16 30.07 1.39
CA LYS A 75 6.48 31.08 2.22
C LYS A 75 5.79 32.21 1.43
N PHE A 76 5.98 32.27 0.11
CA PHE A 76 5.18 33.11 -0.78
C PHE A 76 3.87 32.44 -1.26
N GLY A 77 3.60 31.19 -0.83
CA GLY A 77 2.39 30.41 -1.12
C GLY A 77 1.92 29.55 0.09
N SER A 78 0.76 28.89 -0.04
CA SER A 78 0.14 28.10 1.04
C SER A 78 0.67 26.66 1.09
N THR A 79 1.22 26.24 2.24
CA THR A 79 1.67 24.85 2.52
C THR A 79 0.55 23.95 3.06
N ALA A 80 -0.64 24.52 3.33
CA ALA A 80 -1.72 23.82 4.03
C ALA A 80 -2.20 22.54 3.32
N LEU A 81 -2.18 22.50 1.98
CA LEU A 81 -2.56 21.31 1.21
C LEU A 81 -1.53 20.18 1.40
N GLN A 82 -0.24 20.51 1.39
CA GLN A 82 0.84 19.56 1.59
C GLN A 82 0.82 18.97 2.99
N GLU A 83 0.66 19.83 4.00
CA GLU A 83 0.52 19.41 5.40
C GLU A 83 -0.68 18.47 5.58
N LYS A 84 -1.83 18.83 5.00
CA LYS A 84 -3.03 17.98 5.01
C LYS A 84 -2.77 16.62 4.35
N LEU A 85 -2.18 16.59 3.16
CA LEU A 85 -1.87 15.34 2.43
C LEU A 85 -0.88 14.44 3.21
N ASN A 86 0.13 15.05 3.83
CA ASN A 86 1.09 14.33 4.67
C ASN A 86 0.42 13.76 5.92
N MET A 87 -0.46 14.52 6.59
CA MET A 87 -1.22 14.05 7.75
C MET A 87 -2.17 12.89 7.39
N GLU A 88 -2.90 12.99 6.28
CA GLU A 88 -3.77 11.91 5.79
C GLU A 88 -2.97 10.64 5.46
N SER A 89 -1.79 10.79 4.85
CA SER A 89 -0.88 9.68 4.56
C SER A 89 -0.30 9.07 5.83
N PHE A 90 0.06 9.90 6.82
CA PHE A 90 0.53 9.43 8.13
C PHE A 90 -0.52 8.57 8.83
N ALA A 91 -1.78 9.01 8.85
CA ALA A 91 -2.88 8.25 9.44
C ALA A 91 -3.02 6.85 8.83
N LYS A 92 -2.93 6.73 7.50
CA LYS A 92 -2.98 5.44 6.78
C LYS A 92 -1.81 4.51 7.14
N VAL A 93 -0.59 5.05 7.21
CA VAL A 93 0.60 4.28 7.60
C VAL A 93 0.49 3.83 9.07
N TYR A 94 0.02 4.70 9.94
CA TYR A 94 -0.17 4.40 11.36
C TYR A 94 -1.21 3.29 11.57
N GLU A 95 -2.31 3.32 10.82
CA GLU A 95 -3.31 2.24 10.82
C GLU A 95 -2.69 0.91 10.35
N TYR A 96 -1.96 0.92 9.22
CA TYR A 96 -1.24 -0.25 8.74
C TYR A 96 -0.30 -0.83 9.81
N TYR A 97 0.51 0.03 10.44
CA TYR A 97 1.42 -0.35 11.51
C TYR A 97 0.69 -0.96 12.70
N THR A 98 -0.40 -0.34 13.15
CA THR A 98 -1.23 -0.84 14.25
C THR A 98 -1.80 -2.23 13.94
N HIS A 99 -2.16 -2.50 12.68
CA HIS A 99 -2.59 -3.84 12.26
C HIS A 99 -1.43 -4.83 12.19
N TYR A 100 -0.27 -4.40 11.67
CA TYR A 100 0.93 -5.22 11.56
C TYR A 100 1.41 -5.70 12.94
N SER A 101 1.52 -4.79 13.92
CA SER A 101 1.99 -5.10 15.28
C SER A 101 1.07 -6.04 16.07
N LYS A 102 -0.12 -6.38 15.56
CA LYS A 102 -0.98 -7.43 16.14
C LYS A 102 -0.54 -8.85 15.78
N TYR A 103 0.18 -8.99 14.67
CA TYR A 103 0.57 -10.28 14.11
C TYR A 103 2.08 -10.50 14.11
N PHE A 104 2.85 -9.42 14.26
CA PHE A 104 4.31 -9.44 14.23
C PHE A 104 4.85 -8.60 15.39
N ASP A 105 5.98 -9.03 15.95
CA ASP A 105 6.70 -8.23 16.94
C ASP A 105 7.13 -6.90 16.32
N ASP A 106 7.19 -5.86 17.14
CA ASP A 106 7.60 -4.53 16.70
C ASP A 106 9.06 -4.60 16.19
N PRO A 107 9.31 -4.38 14.89
CA PRO A 107 10.66 -4.45 14.32
C PRO A 107 11.54 -3.29 14.79
N LEU A 108 10.96 -2.26 15.41
CA LEU A 108 11.62 -1.12 16.02
C LEU A 108 11.78 -1.27 17.53
N ASP A 109 11.22 -2.33 18.13
CA ASP A 109 11.48 -2.66 19.52
C ASP A 109 12.92 -3.20 19.68
N ARG A 110 13.81 -2.27 20.03
CA ARG A 110 15.23 -2.55 20.27
C ARG A 110 15.46 -3.37 21.53
N SER A 111 14.44 -3.67 22.33
CA SER A 111 14.56 -4.49 23.54
C SER A 111 15.01 -5.93 23.22
N HIS A 112 14.67 -6.45 22.03
CA HIS A 112 15.07 -7.79 21.56
C HIS A 112 16.40 -7.81 20.79
N GLY A 113 17.02 -6.67 20.51
CA GLY A 113 18.24 -6.54 19.67
C GLY A 113 19.57 -6.90 20.34
N LEU A 114 19.58 -7.33 21.60
CA LEU A 114 20.80 -7.69 22.34
C LEU A 114 20.84 -9.15 22.84
N ALA A 115 19.80 -9.95 22.60
CA ALA A 115 19.70 -11.33 23.11
C ALA A 115 20.19 -12.42 22.14
N SER A 116 20.85 -12.06 21.03
CA SER A 116 21.41 -13.04 20.06
C SER A 116 22.94 -13.06 19.99
N LEU A 117 23.63 -12.49 20.98
CA LEU A 117 25.09 -12.60 21.12
C LEU A 117 25.45 -13.09 22.54
N SER A 118 25.12 -14.35 22.83
CA SER A 118 25.74 -15.13 23.91
C SER A 118 25.73 -16.61 23.53
#